data_AF-A0A6P4C5X7-F1
#
_entry.id   AF-A0A6P4C5X7-F1
#
_cell.length_a   1.000
_cell.length_b   1.000
_cell.length_c   1.000
_cell.angle_alpha   90.00
_cell.angle_beta   90.00
_cell.angle_gamma   90.00
#
_symmetry.space_group_name_H-M   'P 1'
#
loop_
_entity.id
_entity.type
_entity.pdbx_description
1 polymer ?
#
loop_
_entity_poly.entity_id
_entity_poly.type
_entity_poly.pdbx_seq_one_letter_code
_entity_poly.pdbx_strand_id
1 'polypeptide(L)'
;MTYMDEDGSSGSGDDANMLDGHKRHPVAVPSGSGSRKRSRKATGDAIVDAMLEIAAASKMRASVILKNEDRFSISRCIKVLDELQGVDDRVYFLALDLFENNATAREIFVSLKGDRRLPWLQGKCGVSSS
;
A
#
# COMPACT_ATOMS: atom_id res chain seq x y z
N MET A 1 -5.35 -44.74 26.74
CA MET A 1 -4.36 -45.83 26.80
C MET A 1 -3.71 -45.94 25.42
N THR A 2 -2.42 -46.32 25.36
CA THR A 2 -1.46 -46.31 24.21
C THR A 2 -0.81 -44.93 23.99
N TYR A 3 0.23 -44.52 24.73
CA TYR A 3 1.59 -45.10 24.94
C TYR A 3 2.40 -45.28 23.64
N MET A 4 3.46 -44.46 23.57
CA MET A 4 4.83 -44.64 23.02
C MET A 4 5.03 -44.90 21.53
N ASP A 5 6.01 -44.18 20.95
CA ASP A 5 7.20 -44.82 20.38
C ASP A 5 8.39 -43.84 20.40
N GLU A 6 9.54 -44.40 20.82
CA GLU A 6 10.86 -43.80 21.01
C GLU A 6 11.66 -43.73 19.70
N ASP A 7 12.88 -43.20 19.85
CA ASP A 7 14.11 -43.40 19.08
C ASP A 7 14.60 -42.11 18.42
N GLY A 8 15.78 -41.58 18.72
CA GLY A 8 16.93 -42.16 19.40
C GLY A 8 18.16 -41.63 18.69
N SER A 9 19.14 -41.08 19.42
CA SER A 9 20.56 -41.30 19.11
C SER A 9 21.45 -40.65 20.17
N SER A 10 22.14 -41.52 20.90
CA SER A 10 23.26 -41.24 21.81
C SER A 10 24.58 -41.05 21.04
N GLY A 11 25.51 -40.32 21.66
CA GLY A 11 26.94 -40.43 21.40
C GLY A 11 27.71 -39.30 22.09
N SER A 12 28.21 -39.54 23.31
CA SER A 12 29.61 -39.91 23.63
C SER A 12 30.51 -38.66 23.66
N GLY A 13 30.93 -38.15 24.83
CA GLY A 13 32.19 -38.52 25.51
C GLY A 13 33.38 -37.86 24.77
N ASP A 14 34.36 -37.16 25.33
CA ASP A 14 35.04 -37.25 26.63
C ASP A 14 36.01 -36.05 26.78
N ASP A 15 36.33 -35.72 28.03
CA ASP A 15 37.26 -34.68 28.44
C ASP A 15 38.74 -35.10 28.30
N ALA A 16 39.64 -34.12 28.09
CA ALA A 16 40.86 -33.85 28.88
C ALA A 16 42.16 -33.54 28.10
N ASN A 17 42.96 -32.70 28.77
CA ASN A 17 44.44 -32.64 28.79
C ASN A 17 45.13 -31.71 27.76
N MET A 18 45.45 -30.46 28.14
CA MET A 18 46.70 -29.96 28.78
C MET A 18 47.89 -29.70 27.84
N LEU A 19 48.48 -28.50 28.08
CA LEU A 19 49.86 -28.04 27.92
C LEU A 19 50.58 -28.20 26.56
N ASP A 20 50.97 -27.07 25.95
CA ASP A 20 52.39 -26.74 25.82
C ASP A 20 52.59 -25.27 25.41
N GLY A 21 53.61 -24.63 26.00
CA GLY A 21 53.90 -23.21 25.86
C GLY A 21 54.72 -22.88 24.62
N HIS A 22 54.44 -21.73 24.01
CA HIS A 22 55.46 -21.02 23.24
C HIS A 22 55.38 -19.50 23.38
N LYS A 23 56.34 -19.02 24.18
CA LYS A 23 57.27 -17.91 23.91
C LYS A 23 56.72 -16.49 23.68
N ARG A 24 57.42 -15.58 24.36
CA ARG A 24 57.10 -14.18 24.65
C ARG A 24 57.38 -13.22 23.49
N HIS A 25 56.74 -12.04 23.62
CA HIS A 25 57.09 -10.68 23.14
C HIS A 25 56.39 -10.16 21.87
N PRO A 26 56.07 -8.85 21.77
CA PRO A 26 55.63 -7.91 22.81
C PRO A 26 54.31 -7.17 22.46
N VAL A 27 53.67 -6.66 23.51
CA VAL A 27 52.53 -5.73 23.49
C VAL A 27 52.89 -4.46 22.71
N ALA A 28 52.14 -4.16 21.65
CA ALA A 28 52.07 -2.82 21.09
C ALA A 28 50.94 -2.05 21.79
N VAL A 29 51.33 -1.11 22.65
CA VAL A 29 50.44 -0.17 23.35
C VAL A 29 49.83 0.79 22.30
N PRO A 30 48.54 1.15 22.38
CA PRO A 30 47.87 1.92 21.35
C PRO A 30 48.34 3.38 21.36
N SER A 31 48.95 3.84 20.26
CA SER A 31 49.14 5.27 20.05
C SER A 31 47.86 5.88 19.49
N GLY A 32 47.01 6.35 20.40
CA GLY A 32 45.91 7.23 20.06
C GLY A 32 46.41 8.63 19.67
N SER A 33 46.02 9.10 18.49
CA SER A 33 45.87 10.53 18.12
C SER A 33 45.66 10.62 16.61
N GLY A 34 44.53 11.04 16.05
CA GLY A 34 43.30 11.48 16.67
C GLY A 34 42.13 11.10 15.77
N SER A 35 41.05 10.70 16.42
CA SER A 35 39.73 10.73 15.80
C SER A 35 39.48 12.16 15.37
N ARG A 36 39.74 12.48 14.10
CA ARG A 36 39.10 13.62 13.45
C ARG A 36 37.64 13.22 13.32
N LYS A 37 36.91 13.49 14.40
CA LYS A 37 35.45 13.64 14.43
C LYS A 37 35.12 14.74 13.43
N ARG A 38 35.13 14.42 12.13
CA ARG A 38 34.58 15.29 11.10
C ARG A 38 33.09 15.24 11.35
N SER A 39 32.64 16.28 12.04
CA SER A 39 31.27 16.56 12.42
C SER A 39 30.28 15.94 11.44
N ARG A 40 29.53 14.91 11.87
CA ARG A 40 28.37 14.38 11.15
C ARG A 40 27.25 15.42 11.26
N LYS A 41 27.40 16.54 10.56
CA LYS A 41 26.37 17.58 10.44
C LYS A 41 25.54 17.41 9.16
N ALA A 42 25.94 16.52 8.26
CA ALA A 42 25.25 16.25 7.00
C ALA A 42 24.07 15.26 7.13
N THR A 43 23.96 14.52 8.24
CA THR A 43 22.91 13.49 8.39
C THR A 43 21.53 14.10 8.67
N GLY A 44 21.47 15.23 9.39
CA GLY A 44 20.20 15.90 9.70
C GLY A 44 19.54 16.47 8.44
N ASP A 45 20.32 17.16 7.61
CA ASP A 45 19.82 17.74 6.36
C ASP A 45 19.30 16.67 5.40
N ALA A 46 20.01 15.54 5.27
CA ALA A 46 19.55 14.41 4.45
C ALA A 46 18.23 13.79 4.96
N ILE A 47 17.99 13.78 6.28
CA ILE A 47 16.73 13.30 6.85
C ILE A 47 15.60 14.30 6.56
N VAL A 48 15.86 15.60 6.71
CA VAL A 48 14.88 16.65 6.40
C VAL A 48 14.52 16.61 4.91
N ASP A 49 15.49 16.47 4.03
CA ASP A 49 15.28 16.34 2.58
C ASP A 49 14.46 15.07 2.25
N ALA A 50 14.80 13.93 2.85
CA ALA A 50 14.03 12.70 2.68
C ALA A 50 12.58 12.84 3.19
N MET A 51 12.37 13.52 4.32
CA MET A 51 11.03 13.79 4.84
C MET A 51 10.23 14.71 3.92
N LEU A 52 10.87 15.74 3.35
CA LEU A 52 10.25 16.62 2.36
C LEU A 52 9.89 15.87 1.07
N GLU A 53 10.75 14.97 0.61
CA GLU A 53 10.49 14.12 -0.56
C GLU A 53 9.34 13.13 -0.31
N ILE A 54 9.30 12.49 0.86
CA ILE A 54 8.19 11.64 1.29
C ILE A 54 6.88 12.44 1.39
N ALA A 55 6.93 13.65 1.95
CA ALA A 55 5.76 14.53 2.06
C ALA A 55 5.28 14.97 0.67
N ALA A 56 6.18 15.34 -0.23
CA ALA A 56 5.88 15.71 -1.61
C ALA A 56 5.26 14.52 -2.38
N ALA A 57 5.87 13.34 -2.30
CA ALA A 57 5.34 12.12 -2.91
C ALA A 57 3.96 11.74 -2.35
N SER A 58 3.77 11.87 -1.04
CA SER A 58 2.48 11.60 -0.37
C SER A 58 1.41 12.60 -0.81
N LYS A 59 1.74 13.89 -0.90
CA LYS A 59 0.83 14.93 -1.42
C LYS A 59 0.45 14.67 -2.87
N MET A 60 1.38 14.25 -3.72
CA MET A 60 1.09 13.90 -5.11
C MET A 60 0.10 12.72 -5.19
N ARG A 61 0.34 11.66 -4.41
CA ARG A 61 -0.57 10.50 -4.35
C ARG A 61 -1.97 10.89 -3.85
N ALA A 62 -2.06 11.68 -2.78
CA ALA A 62 -3.35 12.17 -2.27
C ALA A 62 -4.08 13.09 -3.27
N SER A 63 -3.35 13.94 -3.99
CA SER A 63 -3.94 14.84 -4.99
C SER A 63 -4.51 14.10 -6.20
N VAL A 64 -3.95 12.96 -6.58
CA VAL A 64 -4.48 12.11 -7.67
C VAL A 64 -5.80 11.47 -7.24
N ILE A 65 -5.91 11.06 -5.97
CA ILE A 65 -7.16 10.51 -5.40
C ILE A 65 -8.24 11.60 -5.37
N LEU A 66 -7.91 12.79 -4.85
CA LEU A 66 -8.88 13.90 -4.73
C LEU A 66 -9.33 14.45 -6.10
N LYS A 67 -8.42 14.54 -7.08
CA LYS A 67 -8.77 14.95 -8.44
C LYS A 67 -9.65 13.92 -9.16
N ASN A 68 -9.59 12.65 -8.76
CA ASN A 68 -10.43 11.62 -9.36
C ASN A 68 -11.88 11.73 -8.90
N GLU A 69 -12.13 12.20 -7.67
CA GLU A 69 -13.48 12.46 -7.20
C GLU A 69 -14.20 13.53 -8.03
N ASP A 70 -13.49 14.53 -8.57
CA ASP A 70 -14.10 15.50 -9.47
C ASP A 70 -14.52 14.86 -10.81
N ARG A 71 -13.65 13.98 -11.36
CA ARG A 71 -13.92 13.27 -12.63
C ARG A 71 -15.16 12.38 -12.55
N PHE A 72 -15.40 11.76 -11.39
CA PHE A 72 -16.53 10.88 -11.13
C PHE A 72 -17.47 11.43 -10.06
N SER A 73 -17.58 12.76 -10.00
CA SER A 73 -18.44 13.44 -9.05
C SER A 73 -19.91 13.14 -9.35
N ILE A 74 -20.76 13.19 -8.32
CA ILE A 74 -22.22 13.04 -8.47
C ILE A 74 -22.73 14.05 -9.51
N SER A 75 -22.29 15.30 -9.44
CA SER A 75 -22.68 16.34 -10.40
C SER A 75 -22.28 15.99 -11.84
N ARG A 76 -21.15 15.32 -12.05
CA ARG A 76 -20.76 14.84 -13.39
C ARG A 76 -21.64 13.68 -13.84
N CYS A 77 -21.94 12.73 -12.96
CA CYS A 77 -22.87 11.64 -13.25
C CYS A 77 -24.25 12.16 -13.64
N ILE A 78 -24.82 13.12 -12.91
CA ILE A 78 -26.12 13.73 -13.21
C ILE A 78 -26.12 14.36 -14.61
N LYS A 79 -25.11 15.19 -14.93
CA LYS A 79 -25.01 15.79 -16.27
C LYS A 79 -24.99 14.75 -17.39
N VAL A 80 -24.22 13.68 -17.21
CA VAL A 80 -24.14 12.58 -18.18
C VAL A 80 -25.46 11.79 -18.25
N LEU A 81 -26.19 11.69 -17.14
CA LEU A 81 -27.51 11.06 -17.07
C LEU A 81 -28.58 11.89 -17.79
N ASP A 82 -28.57 13.21 -17.62
CA ASP A 82 -29.49 14.14 -18.28
C ASP A 82 -29.32 14.17 -19.81
N GLU A 83 -28.10 13.91 -20.30
CA GLU A 83 -27.79 13.82 -21.72
C GLU A 83 -28.22 12.48 -22.36
N LEU A 84 -28.55 11.45 -21.56
CA LEU A 84 -28.99 10.16 -22.06
C LEU A 84 -30.45 10.22 -22.52
N GLN A 85 -30.70 9.72 -23.73
CA GLN A 85 -32.06 9.59 -24.26
C GLN A 85 -32.70 8.27 -23.83
N GLY A 86 -34.02 8.30 -23.60
CA GLY A 86 -34.80 7.09 -23.30
C GLY A 86 -34.63 6.56 -21.88
N VAL A 87 -34.08 7.36 -20.97
CA VAL A 87 -34.09 7.06 -19.53
C VAL A 87 -35.50 7.34 -19.00
N ASP A 88 -36.16 6.34 -18.43
CA ASP A 88 -37.41 6.55 -17.71
C ASP A 88 -37.15 7.16 -16.32
N ASP A 89 -38.12 7.92 -15.81
CA ASP A 89 -38.00 8.60 -14.51
C ASP A 89 -37.63 7.65 -13.37
N ARG A 90 -38.16 6.42 -13.38
CA ARG A 90 -37.86 5.44 -12.32
C ARG A 90 -36.39 5.01 -12.37
N VAL A 91 -35.85 4.72 -13.55
CA VAL A 91 -34.41 4.44 -13.72
C VAL A 91 -33.56 5.64 -13.37
N TYR A 92 -34.01 6.85 -13.72
CA TYR A 92 -33.31 8.08 -13.39
C TYR A 92 -33.11 8.21 -11.87
N PHE A 93 -34.19 8.12 -11.08
CA PHE A 93 -34.09 8.24 -9.63
C PHE A 93 -33.31 7.09 -8.97
N LEU A 94 -33.49 5.85 -9.43
CA LEU A 94 -32.70 4.72 -8.95
C LEU A 94 -31.20 4.88 -9.26
N ALA A 95 -30.85 5.52 -10.38
CA ALA A 95 -29.46 5.84 -10.70
C ALA A 95 -28.88 6.89 -9.75
N LEU A 96 -29.67 7.89 -9.33
CA LEU A 96 -29.23 8.88 -8.34
C LEU A 96 -28.89 8.23 -7.00
N ASP A 97 -29.76 7.35 -6.50
CA ASP A 97 -29.54 6.60 -5.26
C ASP A 97 -28.28 5.72 -5.35
N LEU A 98 -28.05 5.10 -6.52
CA LEU A 98 -26.86 4.32 -6.81
C LEU A 98 -25.59 5.19 -6.76
N PHE A 99 -25.62 6.39 -7.37
CA PHE A 99 -24.44 7.27 -7.43
C PHE A 99 -24.11 7.93 -6.10
N GLU A 100 -25.10 8.19 -5.24
CA GLU A 100 -24.88 8.75 -3.91
C GLU A 100 -24.05 7.79 -3.05
N ASN A 101 -24.39 6.50 -3.09
CA ASN A 101 -23.84 5.49 -2.17
C ASN A 101 -22.67 4.67 -2.75
N ASN A 102 -22.36 4.81 -4.05
CA ASN A 102 -21.39 3.92 -4.71
C ASN A 102 -20.45 4.68 -5.67
N ALA A 103 -19.24 4.99 -5.18
CA ALA A 103 -18.20 5.65 -5.98
C ALA A 103 -17.74 4.80 -7.19
N THR A 104 -17.67 3.48 -7.05
CA THR A 104 -17.32 2.57 -8.15
C THR A 104 -18.37 2.59 -9.26
N ALA A 105 -19.65 2.68 -8.90
CA ALA A 105 -20.74 2.81 -9.88
C ALA A 105 -20.63 4.13 -10.66
N ARG A 106 -20.25 5.23 -9.99
CA ARG A 106 -19.98 6.51 -10.66
C ARG A 106 -18.85 6.40 -11.67
N GLU A 107 -17.73 5.80 -11.28
CA GLU A 107 -16.57 5.59 -12.16
C GLU A 107 -16.93 4.75 -13.39
N ILE A 108 -17.62 3.61 -13.18
CA ILE A 108 -18.05 2.75 -14.28
C ILE A 108 -18.99 3.52 -15.22
N PHE A 109 -20.02 4.17 -14.68
CA PHE A 109 -21.02 4.88 -15.48
C PHE A 109 -20.41 5.97 -16.37
N VAL A 110 -19.54 6.82 -15.81
CA VAL A 110 -18.88 7.90 -16.56
C VAL A 110 -17.93 7.33 -17.62
N SER A 111 -17.24 6.22 -17.32
CA SER A 111 -16.27 5.58 -18.22
C SER A 111 -16.92 4.79 -19.36
N LEU A 112 -18.17 4.34 -19.21
CA LEU A 112 -18.91 3.67 -20.27
C LEU A 112 -19.17 4.63 -21.45
N LYS A 113 -19.18 4.09 -22.67
CA LYS A 113 -19.68 4.80 -23.85
C LYS A 113 -21.20 4.96 -23.78
N GLY A 114 -21.75 6.01 -24.39
CA GLY A 114 -23.16 6.39 -24.25
C GLY A 114 -24.15 5.27 -24.57
N ASP A 115 -23.87 4.47 -25.60
CA ASP A 115 -24.64 3.30 -26.02
C ASP A 115 -24.71 2.18 -24.96
N ARG A 116 -23.74 2.13 -24.04
CA ARG A 116 -23.68 1.11 -22.97
C ARG A 116 -24.23 1.58 -21.63
N ARG A 117 -24.41 2.89 -21.44
CA ARG A 117 -24.81 3.47 -20.15
C ARG A 117 -26.22 3.08 -19.76
N LEU A 118 -27.19 3.23 -20.66
CA LEU A 118 -28.60 2.91 -20.36
C LEU A 118 -28.83 1.42 -20.06
N PRO A 119 -28.36 0.46 -20.90
CA PRO A 119 -28.49 -0.97 -20.58
C PRO A 119 -27.81 -1.36 -19.27
N TRP A 120 -26.66 -0.75 -18.97
CA TRP A 120 -25.96 -0.98 -17.70
C TRP A 120 -26.78 -0.48 -16.52
N LEU A 121 -27.34 0.74 -16.59
CA LEU A 121 -28.22 1.28 -15.54
C LEU A 121 -29.44 0.40 -15.33
N GLN A 122 -30.08 -0.05 -16.41
CA GLN A 122 -31.25 -0.92 -16.32
C GLN A 122 -30.93 -2.24 -15.60
N GLY A 123 -29.79 -2.85 -15.94
CA GLY A 123 -29.29 -4.04 -15.25
C GLY A 123 -28.90 -3.81 -13.79
N LYS A 124 -28.53 -2.59 -13.39
CA LYS A 124 -28.26 -2.24 -11.98
C LYS A 124 -29.55 -1.93 -11.20
N CYS A 125 -30.51 -1.29 -11.83
CA CYS A 125 -31.76 -0.83 -11.21
C CYS A 125 -32.84 -1.93 -11.16
N GLY A 126 -32.54 -3.15 -11.65
CA GLY A 126 -33.49 -4.27 -11.63
C GLY A 126 -34.71 -4.09 -12.53
N VAL A 127 -34.67 -3.11 -13.44
CA VAL A 127 -35.65 -2.94 -14.51
C VAL A 127 -35.23 -3.83 -15.68
N SER A 128 -35.44 -5.13 -15.54
CA SER A 128 -35.56 -5.95 -16.75
C SER A 128 -36.89 -5.59 -17.40
N SER A 129 -36.83 -4.93 -18.55
CA SER A 129 -38.00 -4.71 -19.42
C SER A 129 -38.71 -6.05 -19.59
N SER A 130 -39.93 -6.16 -19.05
CA SER A 130 -40.84 -7.25 -19.33
C SER A 130 -41.62 -6.95 -20.61
#